data_AF-A0A1G2G1J5-F1
#
_entry.id   AF-A0A1G2G1J5-F1
#
_cell.length_a   1.000
_cell.length_b   1.000
_cell.length_c   1.000
_cell.angle_alpha   90.00
_cell.angle_beta   90.00
_cell.angle_gamma   90.00
#
_symmetry.space_group_name_H-M   'P 1'
#
loop_
_entity.id
_entity.type
_entity.pdbx_description
1 polymer ?
#
loop_
_entity_poly.entity_id
_entity_poly.type
_entity_poly.pdbx_seq_one_letter_code
_entity_poly.pdbx_strand_id
1 'polypeptide(L)'
;MSGEKVNKGEVLLFHAMLDKTFETDVNLYRAHRGIPEGGFTKKRDAEKWVRSKSKRSHPRITESDYEMKVAILKRHAPPTPEMIKLLDSYILLGSQYDKRVVPAYGPSFSIELPSNKEREEARHSFVKLLIYDTASKDDMHAYVEERGNFIADILQLFSDVPIRRIKSVKDKKRTALILSLARLPMQTLLRLSEMMEVKVPVFPKIYRHQLITGILEKRGYEITSRTSYAIKRMIERYTKKSKELKKVRRYT
;
A
#
# COMPACT_ATOMS: atom_id res chain seq x y z
N MET A 1 -5.89 -15.58 -42.16
CA MET A 1 -6.88 -14.87 -41.32
C MET A 1 -6.75 -15.37 -39.89
N SER A 2 -6.11 -14.60 -39.02
CA SER A 2 -6.03 -14.94 -37.59
C SER A 2 -7.43 -14.81 -36.99
N GLY A 3 -8.00 -15.92 -36.52
CA GLY A 3 -9.27 -15.91 -35.81
C GLY A 3 -9.10 -15.19 -34.47
N GLU A 4 -9.30 -13.88 -34.45
CA GLU A 4 -9.44 -13.13 -33.21
C GLU A 4 -10.64 -13.71 -32.46
N LYS A 5 -10.36 -14.39 -31.34
CA LYS A 5 -11.40 -14.87 -30.45
C LYS A 5 -12.18 -13.66 -29.94
N VAL A 6 -13.44 -13.57 -30.35
CA VAL A 6 -14.35 -12.51 -29.91
C VAL A 6 -14.51 -12.61 -28.38
N ASN A 7 -14.25 -11.50 -27.70
CA ASN A 7 -14.37 -11.44 -26.24
C ASN A 7 -15.85 -11.49 -25.84
N LYS A 8 -16.24 -12.53 -25.09
CA LYS A 8 -17.62 -12.74 -24.65
C LYS A 8 -18.19 -11.54 -23.88
N GLY A 9 -17.38 -10.85 -23.08
CA GLY A 9 -17.82 -9.66 -22.34
C GLY A 9 -18.18 -8.49 -23.26
N GLU A 10 -17.49 -8.35 -24.39
CA GLU A 10 -17.76 -7.29 -25.37
C GLU A 10 -19.04 -7.56 -26.14
N VAL A 11 -19.29 -8.82 -26.49
CA VAL A 11 -20.56 -9.23 -27.12
C VAL A 11 -21.73 -8.98 -26.18
N LEU A 12 -21.58 -9.33 -24.90
CA LEU A 12 -22.61 -9.09 -23.89
C LEU A 12 -22.88 -7.58 -23.70
N LEU A 13 -21.83 -6.75 -23.57
CA LEU A 13 -22.00 -5.30 -23.46
C LEU A 13 -22.64 -4.72 -24.73
N PHE A 14 -22.22 -5.18 -25.91
CA PHE A 14 -22.83 -4.78 -27.17
C PHE A 14 -24.33 -5.06 -27.19
N HIS A 15 -24.75 -6.25 -26.80
CA HIS A 15 -26.17 -6.57 -26.71
C HIS A 15 -26.92 -5.69 -25.70
N ALA A 16 -26.33 -5.40 -24.54
CA ALA A 16 -26.94 -4.47 -23.58
C ALA A 16 -27.11 -3.06 -24.16
N MET A 17 -26.14 -2.57 -24.94
CA MET A 17 -26.23 -1.26 -25.62
C MET A 17 -27.32 -1.17 -26.69
N LEU A 18 -27.82 -2.30 -27.21
CA LEU A 18 -28.94 -2.31 -28.16
C LEU A 18 -30.29 -2.01 -27.49
N ASP A 19 -30.38 -2.14 -26.16
CA ASP A 19 -31.57 -1.72 -25.42
C ASP A 19 -31.64 -0.19 -25.33
N LYS A 20 -32.75 0.38 -25.79
CA LYS A 20 -33.00 1.83 -25.79
C LYS A 20 -32.94 2.44 -24.40
N THR A 21 -33.18 1.67 -23.35
CA THR A 21 -33.17 2.14 -21.95
C THR A 21 -31.81 2.06 -21.29
N PHE A 22 -30.85 1.32 -21.86
CA PHE A 22 -29.49 1.18 -21.33
C PHE A 22 -28.74 2.51 -21.26
N GLU A 23 -28.83 3.32 -22.32
CA GLU A 23 -28.17 4.62 -22.36
C GLU A 23 -28.75 5.58 -21.31
N THR A 24 -30.07 5.54 -21.10
CA THR A 24 -30.75 6.30 -20.05
C THR A 24 -30.24 5.92 -18.66
N ASP A 25 -30.18 4.63 -18.35
CA ASP A 25 -29.70 4.14 -17.05
C ASP A 25 -28.23 4.53 -16.80
N VAL A 26 -27.38 4.44 -17.84
CA VAL A 26 -25.99 4.90 -17.77
C VAL A 26 -25.90 6.42 -17.57
N ASN A 27 -26.74 7.21 -18.23
CA ASN A 27 -26.74 8.67 -18.08
C ASN A 27 -27.23 9.10 -16.68
N LEU A 28 -28.20 8.40 -16.11
CA LEU A 28 -28.61 8.61 -14.72
C LEU A 28 -27.46 8.32 -13.74
N TYR A 29 -26.74 7.22 -13.96
CA TYR A 29 -25.53 6.92 -13.19
C TYR A 29 -24.47 8.04 -13.33
N ARG A 30 -24.21 8.52 -14.54
CA ARG A 30 -23.28 9.63 -14.80
C ARG A 30 -23.68 10.90 -14.06
N ALA A 31 -24.96 11.27 -14.12
CA ALA A 31 -25.50 12.45 -13.44
C ALA A 31 -25.28 12.35 -11.92
N HIS A 32 -25.58 11.20 -11.30
CA HIS A 32 -25.30 10.96 -9.89
C HIS A 32 -23.81 11.17 -9.55
N ARG A 33 -22.90 10.81 -10.45
CA ARG A 33 -21.44 10.90 -10.21
C ARG A 33 -20.86 12.28 -10.58
N GLY A 34 -21.63 13.15 -11.22
CA GLY A 34 -21.13 14.38 -11.82
C GLY A 34 -20.15 14.10 -12.96
N ILE A 35 -20.47 13.10 -13.78
CA ILE A 35 -19.82 12.81 -15.06
C ILE A 35 -20.66 13.49 -16.15
N PRO A 36 -20.03 14.12 -17.17
CA PRO A 36 -20.78 14.72 -18.27
C PRO A 36 -21.70 13.72 -18.97
N GLU A 37 -22.83 14.21 -19.47
CA GLU A 37 -23.71 13.45 -20.37
C GLU A 37 -22.93 13.03 -21.62
N GLY A 38 -23.02 11.75 -22.00
CA GLY A 38 -22.17 11.16 -23.05
C GLY A 38 -20.74 10.79 -22.63
N GLY A 39 -20.33 11.06 -21.39
CA GLY A 39 -18.99 10.76 -20.88
C GLY A 39 -17.93 11.81 -21.23
N PHE A 40 -16.67 11.52 -20.92
CA PHE A 40 -15.53 12.35 -21.25
C PHE A 40 -15.08 12.09 -22.69
N THR A 41 -14.89 13.16 -23.46
CA THR A 41 -14.38 13.08 -24.84
C THR A 41 -12.89 12.76 -24.92
N LYS A 42 -12.13 12.95 -23.83
CA LYS A 42 -10.70 12.66 -23.76
C LYS A 42 -10.39 11.77 -22.57
N LYS A 43 -9.63 10.71 -22.80
CA LYS A 43 -9.08 9.81 -21.77
C LYS A 43 -8.45 10.55 -20.59
N ARG A 44 -7.64 11.58 -20.89
CA ARG A 44 -6.95 12.37 -19.87
C ARG A 44 -7.92 13.05 -18.88
N ASP A 45 -9.09 13.47 -19.35
CA ASP A 45 -10.09 14.15 -18.53
C ASP A 45 -10.83 13.14 -17.63
N ALA A 46 -11.12 11.94 -18.15
CA ALA A 46 -11.60 10.82 -17.34
C ALA A 46 -10.59 10.45 -16.23
N GLU A 47 -9.31 10.33 -16.56
CA GLU A 47 -8.25 10.04 -15.59
C GLU A 47 -8.11 11.14 -14.53
N LYS A 48 -8.23 12.42 -14.93
CA LYS A 48 -8.21 13.56 -14.01
C LYS A 48 -9.41 13.53 -13.08
N TRP A 49 -10.60 13.20 -13.59
CA TRP A 49 -11.81 13.06 -12.79
C TRP A 49 -11.64 11.93 -11.75
N VAL A 50 -11.19 10.75 -12.18
CA VAL A 50 -10.87 9.60 -11.33
C VAL A 50 -9.92 9.99 -10.19
N ARG A 51 -8.82 10.69 -10.52
CA ARG A 51 -7.84 11.16 -9.53
C ARG A 51 -8.39 12.23 -8.59
N SER A 52 -9.38 13.02 -9.02
CA SER A 52 -9.98 14.05 -8.17
C SER A 52 -10.95 13.45 -7.15
N LYS A 53 -11.65 12.37 -7.53
CA LYS A 53 -12.53 11.60 -6.64
C LYS A 53 -11.75 10.77 -5.61
N SER A 54 -10.52 10.36 -5.90
CA SER A 54 -9.68 9.62 -4.94
C SER A 54 -9.01 10.50 -3.87
N LYS A 55 -8.93 11.81 -4.08
CA LYS A 55 -8.22 12.76 -3.19
C LYS A 55 -9.12 13.56 -2.25
N ARG A 56 -10.43 13.64 -2.52
CA ARG A 56 -11.40 14.36 -1.67
C ARG A 56 -12.21 13.36 -0.85
N SER A 57 -12.62 13.77 0.34
CA SER A 57 -13.57 13.12 1.26
C SER A 57 -15.01 13.05 0.69
N HIS A 58 -15.13 12.76 -0.60
CA HIS A 58 -16.38 12.48 -1.31
C HIS A 58 -16.34 11.04 -1.81
N PRO A 59 -17.50 10.38 -1.91
CA PRO A 59 -17.60 8.94 -1.76
C PRO A 59 -16.65 8.26 -2.73
N ARG A 60 -15.70 7.52 -2.14
CA ARG A 60 -15.02 6.39 -2.78
C ARG A 60 -16.07 5.65 -3.60
N ILE A 61 -15.69 5.06 -4.74
CA ILE A 61 -16.58 4.11 -5.41
C ILE A 61 -17.10 3.14 -4.33
N THR A 62 -18.37 3.29 -3.95
CA THR A 62 -18.94 2.62 -2.79
C THR A 62 -19.43 1.25 -3.24
N GLU A 63 -19.72 0.38 -2.27
CA GLU A 63 -20.49 -0.83 -2.54
C GLU A 63 -21.78 -0.51 -3.31
N SER A 64 -22.44 0.60 -2.97
CA SER A 64 -23.61 1.13 -3.69
C SER A 64 -23.33 1.48 -5.16
N ASP A 65 -22.13 1.96 -5.53
CA ASP A 65 -21.78 2.20 -6.94
C ASP A 65 -21.64 0.90 -7.72
N TYR A 66 -21.07 -0.14 -7.09
CA TYR A 66 -20.97 -1.47 -7.68
C TYR A 66 -22.35 -2.12 -7.83
N GLU A 67 -23.19 -2.04 -6.79
CA GLU A 67 -24.57 -2.54 -6.81
C GLU A 67 -25.39 -1.88 -7.91
N MET A 68 -25.26 -0.55 -8.08
CA MET A 68 -25.97 0.19 -9.12
C MET A 68 -25.52 -0.27 -10.52
N LYS A 69 -24.21 -0.44 -10.75
CA LYS A 69 -23.69 -1.00 -12.01
C LYS A 69 -24.18 -2.43 -12.27
N VAL A 70 -24.18 -3.28 -11.25
CA VAL A 70 -24.69 -4.65 -11.35
C VAL A 70 -26.20 -4.65 -11.63
N ALA A 71 -26.96 -3.73 -11.04
CA ALA A 71 -28.39 -3.59 -11.29
C ALA A 71 -28.68 -3.15 -12.73
N ILE A 72 -27.91 -2.19 -13.26
CA ILE A 72 -27.96 -1.78 -14.68
C ILE A 72 -27.69 -3.01 -15.55
N LEU A 73 -26.58 -3.72 -15.31
CA LEU A 73 -26.25 -4.90 -16.10
C LEU A 73 -27.37 -5.94 -16.03
N LYS A 74 -27.80 -6.39 -14.85
CA LYS A 74 -28.86 -7.40 -14.68
C LYS A 74 -30.14 -7.09 -15.46
N ARG A 75 -30.47 -5.82 -15.67
CA ARG A 75 -31.64 -5.39 -16.44
C ARG A 75 -31.50 -5.65 -17.94
N HIS A 76 -30.29 -5.55 -18.49
CA HIS A 76 -30.03 -5.61 -19.94
C HIS A 76 -29.24 -6.86 -20.38
N ALA A 77 -28.45 -7.47 -19.51
CA ALA A 77 -27.66 -8.69 -19.75
C ALA A 77 -27.14 -9.32 -18.45
N PRO A 78 -26.84 -10.63 -18.42
CA PRO A 78 -26.26 -11.25 -17.24
C PRO A 78 -24.92 -10.57 -16.85
N PRO A 79 -24.78 -10.06 -15.61
CA PRO A 79 -23.55 -9.40 -15.19
C PRO A 79 -22.41 -10.40 -15.14
N THR A 80 -21.31 -10.09 -15.82
CA THR A 80 -20.03 -10.82 -15.71
C THR A 80 -18.93 -9.85 -15.27
N PRO A 81 -17.85 -10.34 -14.62
CA PRO A 81 -16.73 -9.49 -14.23
C PRO A 81 -16.15 -8.69 -15.41
N GLU A 82 -16.06 -9.30 -16.58
CA GLU A 82 -15.60 -8.65 -17.82
C GLU A 82 -16.56 -7.55 -18.26
N MET A 83 -17.87 -7.80 -18.22
CA MET A 83 -18.88 -6.82 -18.61
C MET A 83 -18.92 -5.62 -17.66
N ILE A 84 -18.70 -5.82 -16.35
CA ILE A 84 -18.62 -4.72 -15.37
C ILE A 84 -17.44 -3.79 -15.70
N LYS A 85 -16.28 -4.35 -16.04
CA LYS A 85 -15.10 -3.56 -16.43
C LYS A 85 -15.34 -2.78 -17.72
N LEU A 86 -15.98 -3.41 -18.71
CA LEU A 86 -16.31 -2.75 -19.96
C LEU A 86 -17.36 -1.65 -19.76
N LEU A 87 -18.35 -1.87 -18.89
CA LEU A 87 -19.34 -0.87 -18.50
C LEU A 87 -18.67 0.33 -17.82
N ASP A 88 -17.66 0.13 -16.97
CA ASP A 88 -16.92 1.25 -16.36
C ASP A 88 -16.27 2.15 -17.41
N SER A 89 -15.68 1.56 -18.45
CA SER A 89 -15.10 2.31 -19.57
C SER A 89 -16.19 3.05 -20.35
N TYR A 90 -17.32 2.39 -20.58
CA TYR A 90 -18.47 3.00 -21.25
C TYR A 90 -19.03 4.17 -20.45
N ILE A 91 -19.26 4.03 -19.14
CA ILE A 91 -19.71 5.11 -18.26
C ILE A 91 -18.77 6.32 -18.35
N LEU A 92 -17.46 6.10 -18.45
CA LEU A 92 -16.48 7.18 -18.49
C LEU A 92 -16.31 7.83 -19.86
N LEU A 93 -16.38 7.07 -20.97
CA LEU A 93 -16.03 7.57 -22.32
C LEU A 93 -17.18 7.55 -23.32
N GLY A 94 -18.35 7.04 -22.94
CA GLY A 94 -19.48 6.91 -23.84
C GLY A 94 -19.26 5.86 -24.92
N SER A 95 -19.76 6.16 -26.11
CA SER A 95 -19.65 5.31 -27.30
C SER A 95 -18.19 5.06 -27.73
N GLN A 96 -17.25 5.89 -27.27
CA GLN A 96 -15.82 5.74 -27.51
C GLN A 96 -15.12 4.82 -26.50
N TYR A 97 -15.83 3.78 -26.02
CA TYR A 97 -15.31 2.88 -24.99
C TYR A 97 -13.85 2.48 -25.29
N ASP A 98 -12.94 2.71 -24.35
CA ASP A 98 -11.54 2.28 -24.44
C ASP A 98 -11.33 1.21 -23.38
N LYS A 99 -11.03 -0.01 -23.82
CA LYS A 99 -10.74 -1.18 -22.96
C LYS A 99 -9.57 -0.93 -21.99
N ARG A 100 -8.75 0.10 -22.26
CA ARG A 100 -7.61 0.55 -21.46
C ARG A 100 -7.95 1.71 -20.51
N VAL A 101 -9.19 2.18 -20.51
CA VAL A 101 -9.70 3.31 -19.68
C VAL A 101 -10.57 2.83 -18.55
N VAL A 102 -10.73 1.51 -18.40
CA VAL A 102 -11.05 0.91 -17.11
C VAL A 102 -10.05 1.51 -16.14
N PRO A 103 -10.46 2.41 -15.23
CA PRO A 103 -9.53 2.84 -14.21
C PRO A 103 -9.19 1.57 -13.43
N ALA A 104 -8.05 1.51 -12.76
CA ALA A 104 -7.70 0.39 -11.90
C ALA A 104 -8.65 0.30 -10.67
N TYR A 105 -9.94 0.13 -10.92
CA TYR A 105 -11.08 -0.02 -10.04
C TYR A 105 -11.75 -1.33 -10.39
N GLY A 106 -10.99 -2.41 -10.24
CA GLY A 106 -11.49 -3.60 -9.60
C GLY A 106 -10.53 -3.87 -8.44
N PRO A 107 -11.01 -4.12 -7.21
CA PRO A 107 -10.11 -4.49 -6.15
C PRO A 107 -9.53 -5.86 -6.53
N SER A 108 -8.24 -5.93 -6.84
CA SER A 108 -7.52 -7.17 -6.49
C SER A 108 -7.57 -7.35 -4.96
N PHE A 109 -7.79 -6.23 -4.23
CA PHE A 109 -7.87 -6.17 -2.78
C PHE A 109 -8.88 -5.14 -2.28
N SER A 110 -9.67 -5.48 -1.27
CA SER A 110 -10.43 -4.51 -0.48
C SER A 110 -10.10 -4.64 1.00
N ILE A 111 -10.21 -3.54 1.75
CA ILE A 111 -9.96 -3.54 3.20
C ILE A 111 -11.31 -3.55 3.88
N GLU A 112 -11.55 -4.56 4.70
CA GLU A 112 -12.73 -4.70 5.54
C GLU A 112 -12.32 -4.49 7.00
N LEU A 113 -13.15 -3.75 7.73
CA LEU A 113 -12.95 -3.57 9.16
C LEU A 113 -13.39 -4.84 9.89
N PRO A 114 -12.67 -5.27 10.94
CA PRO A 114 -13.15 -6.36 11.78
C PRO A 114 -14.48 -5.96 12.44
N SER A 115 -15.39 -6.92 12.58
CA SER A 115 -16.62 -6.79 13.37
C SER A 115 -16.29 -6.57 14.85
N ASN A 116 -17.26 -6.08 15.63
CA ASN A 116 -17.03 -5.83 17.07
C ASN A 116 -16.64 -7.11 17.82
N LYS A 117 -17.29 -8.23 17.50
CA LYS A 117 -16.95 -9.54 18.06
C LYS A 117 -15.51 -9.97 17.74
N GLU A 118 -15.11 -9.83 16.47
CA GLU A 118 -13.73 -10.10 16.03
C GLU A 118 -12.70 -9.20 16.73
N ARG A 119 -13.06 -7.97 17.09
CA ARG A 119 -12.19 -7.05 17.84
C ARG A 119 -12.03 -7.46 19.30
N GLU A 120 -13.12 -7.87 19.95
CA GLU A 120 -13.12 -8.31 21.35
C GLU A 120 -12.31 -9.60 21.55
N GLU A 121 -12.36 -10.49 20.56
CA GLU A 121 -11.62 -11.76 20.57
C GLU A 121 -10.14 -11.60 20.21
N ALA A 122 -9.74 -10.50 19.56
CA ALA A 122 -8.39 -10.29 19.08
C ALA A 122 -7.48 -9.60 20.11
N ARG A 123 -6.24 -10.10 20.22
CA ARG A 123 -5.21 -9.50 21.09
C ARG A 123 -4.56 -8.23 20.52
N HIS A 124 -4.77 -7.95 19.24
CA HIS A 124 -4.11 -6.87 18.50
C HIS A 124 -5.07 -6.25 17.48
N SER A 125 -4.93 -4.95 17.23
CA SER A 125 -5.66 -4.25 16.18
C SER A 125 -5.27 -4.79 14.81
N PHE A 126 -6.26 -5.13 13.99
CA PHE A 126 -6.07 -5.70 12.66
C PHE A 126 -7.11 -5.16 11.68
N VAL A 127 -6.84 -5.34 10.39
CA VAL A 127 -7.78 -5.12 9.30
C VAL A 127 -7.79 -6.35 8.42
N LYS A 128 -8.94 -6.68 7.84
CA LYS A 128 -9.05 -7.79 6.91
C LYS A 128 -8.74 -7.27 5.52
N LEU A 129 -7.87 -7.98 4.80
CA LEU A 129 -7.63 -7.75 3.39
C LEU A 129 -8.40 -8.82 2.62
N LEU A 130 -9.48 -8.43 1.96
CA LEU A 130 -10.21 -9.31 1.06
C LEU A 130 -9.43 -9.37 -0.25
N ILE A 131 -8.95 -10.56 -0.57
CA ILE A 131 -8.16 -10.84 -1.77
C ILE A 131 -9.08 -11.57 -2.73
N TYR A 132 -9.25 -11.03 -3.94
CA TYR A 132 -10.08 -11.68 -4.96
C TYR A 132 -9.25 -12.71 -5.73
N ASP A 133 -9.87 -13.78 -6.22
CA ASP A 133 -9.20 -14.94 -6.84
C ASP A 133 -8.29 -14.60 -8.04
N THR A 134 -8.43 -13.41 -8.61
CA THR A 134 -7.62 -12.91 -9.73
C THR A 134 -6.32 -12.22 -9.30
N ALA A 135 -6.08 -12.08 -8.00
CA ALA A 135 -4.96 -11.34 -7.45
C ALA A 135 -3.70 -12.18 -7.36
N SER A 136 -2.60 -11.70 -7.95
CA SER A 136 -1.28 -12.31 -7.74
C SER A 136 -0.66 -11.88 -6.42
N LYS A 137 0.34 -12.62 -5.97
CA LYS A 137 1.15 -12.26 -4.79
C LYS A 137 1.88 -10.92 -4.97
N ASP A 138 2.30 -10.60 -6.19
CA ASP A 138 2.97 -9.33 -6.47
C ASP A 138 1.99 -8.16 -6.41
N ASP A 139 0.75 -8.37 -6.85
CA ASP A 139 -0.33 -7.39 -6.71
C ASP A 139 -0.63 -7.12 -5.22
N MET A 140 -0.61 -8.15 -4.38
CA MET A 140 -0.79 -7.99 -2.91
C MET A 140 0.29 -7.09 -2.33
N HIS A 141 1.54 -7.35 -2.70
CA HIS A 141 2.67 -6.58 -2.20
C HIS A 141 2.61 -5.13 -2.66
N ALA A 142 2.32 -4.90 -3.94
CA ALA A 142 2.15 -3.55 -4.49
C ALA A 142 1.02 -2.79 -3.78
N TYR A 143 -0.12 -3.45 -3.56
CA TYR A 143 -1.26 -2.85 -2.88
C TYR A 143 -0.96 -2.46 -1.43
N VAL A 144 -0.32 -3.35 -0.67
CA VAL A 144 0.06 -3.07 0.73
C VAL A 144 1.11 -1.96 0.80
N GLU A 145 2.03 -1.89 -0.16
CA GLU A 145 3.04 -0.84 -0.21
C GLU A 145 2.42 0.53 -0.53
N GLU A 146 1.56 0.60 -1.54
CA GLU A 146 0.86 1.81 -1.98
C GLU A 146 -0.13 2.31 -0.92
N ARG A 147 -0.90 1.40 -0.31
CA ARG A 147 -1.96 1.72 0.67
C ARG A 147 -1.50 1.65 2.12
N GLY A 148 -0.21 1.42 2.37
CA GLY A 148 0.32 1.20 3.72
C GLY A 148 0.07 2.34 4.71
N ASN A 149 0.01 3.60 4.27
CA ASN A 149 -0.35 4.73 5.14
C ASN A 149 -1.84 4.68 5.52
N PHE A 150 -2.71 4.42 4.55
CA PHE A 150 -4.15 4.31 4.78
C PHE A 150 -4.49 3.12 5.70
N ILE A 151 -3.83 1.98 5.53
CA ILE A 151 -3.95 0.82 6.43
C ILE A 151 -3.52 1.19 7.85
N ALA A 152 -2.42 1.94 8.00
CA ALA A 152 -1.95 2.40 9.31
C ALA A 152 -2.94 3.37 9.98
N ASP A 153 -3.53 4.29 9.21
CA ASP A 153 -4.52 5.23 9.72
C ASP A 153 -5.78 4.51 10.22
N ILE A 154 -6.27 3.52 9.46
CA ILE A 154 -7.41 2.69 9.87
C ILE A 154 -7.10 1.94 11.15
N LEU A 155 -5.97 1.24 11.18
CA LEU A 155 -5.56 0.48 12.36
C LEU A 155 -5.46 1.40 13.59
N GLN A 156 -5.09 2.69 13.40
CA GLN A 156 -4.93 3.65 14.50
C GLN A 156 -6.26 4.05 15.11
N LEU A 157 -7.34 4.06 14.33
CA LEU A 157 -8.69 4.31 14.83
C LEU A 157 -9.16 3.24 15.82
N PHE A 158 -8.56 2.04 15.75
CA PHE A 158 -8.92 0.89 16.58
C PHE A 158 -7.78 0.47 17.51
N SER A 159 -6.79 1.34 17.70
CA SER A 159 -5.66 1.08 18.57
C SER A 159 -5.35 2.29 19.43
N ASP A 160 -5.39 2.11 20.75
CA ASP A 160 -4.89 3.11 21.71
C ASP A 160 -3.36 3.24 21.65
N VAL A 161 -2.70 2.34 20.92
CA VAL A 161 -1.25 2.32 20.75
C VAL A 161 -0.87 2.93 19.40
N PRO A 162 0.07 3.89 19.36
CA PRO A 162 0.56 4.45 18.10
C PRO A 162 1.15 3.36 17.19
N ILE A 163 0.61 3.23 15.99
CA ILE A 163 1.05 2.24 15.01
C ILE A 163 2.35 2.70 14.40
N ARG A 164 3.41 2.02 14.81
CA ARG A 164 4.75 2.24 14.27
C ARG A 164 4.88 1.41 13.00
N ARG A 165 4.79 2.06 11.84
CA ARG A 165 5.16 1.43 10.56
C ARG A 165 6.55 0.81 10.70
N ILE A 166 6.62 -0.52 10.57
CA ILE A 166 7.89 -1.23 10.46
C ILE A 166 8.45 -0.80 9.11
N LYS A 167 9.36 0.19 9.12
CA LYS A 167 9.98 0.65 7.88
C LYS A 167 10.66 -0.54 7.22
N SER A 168 10.34 -0.75 5.94
CA SER A 168 11.14 -1.56 5.05
C SER A 168 12.59 -1.13 5.22
N VAL A 169 13.42 -2.05 5.70
CA VAL A 169 14.84 -1.81 5.88
C VAL A 169 15.46 -1.92 4.49
N LYS A 170 15.65 -0.79 3.81
CA LYS A 170 16.26 -0.70 2.47
C LYS A 170 17.64 -1.36 2.38
N ASP A 171 18.27 -1.65 3.52
CA ASP A 171 19.57 -2.30 3.59
C ASP A 171 19.64 -3.26 4.80
N LYS A 172 19.00 -4.43 4.64
CA LYS A 172 18.88 -5.45 5.71
C LYS A 172 20.25 -5.91 6.21
N LYS A 173 21.23 -6.07 5.30
CA LYS A 173 22.59 -6.53 5.63
C LYS A 173 23.33 -5.51 6.49
N ARG A 174 23.39 -4.24 6.06
CA ARG A 174 24.00 -3.16 6.86
C ARG A 174 23.32 -2.98 8.21
N THR A 175 21.99 -3.03 8.23
CA THR A 175 21.21 -2.87 9.47
C THR A 175 21.46 -3.99 10.46
N ALA A 176 21.49 -5.24 9.99
CA ALA A 176 21.84 -6.39 10.82
C ALA A 176 23.26 -6.27 11.39
N LEU A 177 24.21 -5.82 10.58
CA LEU A 177 25.60 -5.59 11.00
C LEU A 177 25.73 -4.46 12.04
N ILE A 178 25.03 -3.33 11.85
CA ILE A 178 24.99 -2.25 12.85
C ILE A 178 24.47 -2.78 14.19
N LEU A 179 23.40 -3.57 14.17
CA LEU A 179 22.79 -4.12 15.38
C LEU A 179 23.67 -5.20 16.04
N SER A 180 24.36 -6.04 15.27
CA SER A 180 25.29 -7.03 15.82
C SER A 180 26.48 -6.36 16.48
N LEU A 181 27.08 -5.37 15.83
CA LEU A 181 28.16 -4.56 16.41
C LEU A 181 27.67 -3.78 17.64
N ALA A 182 26.44 -3.26 17.63
CA ALA A 182 25.86 -2.55 18.77
C ALA A 182 25.62 -3.44 20.02
N ARG A 183 25.58 -4.76 19.86
CA ARG A 183 25.40 -5.73 20.96
C ARG A 183 26.70 -6.11 21.67
N LEU A 184 27.84 -5.98 21.02
CA LEU A 184 29.13 -6.43 21.55
C LEU A 184 29.53 -5.68 22.85
N PRO A 185 30.28 -6.30 23.77
CA PRO A 185 30.95 -5.53 24.82
C PRO A 185 31.85 -4.44 24.20
N MET A 186 32.02 -3.31 24.90
CA MET A 186 32.85 -2.21 24.38
C MET A 186 34.28 -2.65 24.10
N GLN A 187 34.86 -3.48 24.98
CA GLN A 187 36.19 -4.07 24.81
C GLN A 187 36.31 -4.89 23.52
N THR A 188 35.29 -5.69 23.19
CA THR A 188 35.27 -6.47 21.95
C THR A 188 35.16 -5.57 20.72
N LEU A 189 34.39 -4.49 20.82
CA LEU A 189 34.26 -3.51 19.73
C LEU A 189 35.57 -2.76 19.47
N LEU A 190 36.30 -2.42 20.54
CA LEU A 190 37.62 -1.77 20.47
C LEU A 190 38.64 -2.70 19.79
N ARG A 191 38.74 -3.96 20.25
CA ARG A 191 39.62 -4.95 19.60
C ARG A 191 39.31 -5.13 18.10
N LEU A 192 38.02 -5.23 17.76
CA LEU A 192 37.58 -5.30 16.36
C LEU A 192 37.99 -4.06 15.56
N SER A 193 37.88 -2.87 16.16
CA SER A 193 38.27 -1.63 15.50
C SER A 193 39.79 -1.50 15.30
N GLU A 194 40.58 -1.98 16.27
CA GLU A 194 42.04 -2.03 16.21
C GLU A 194 42.50 -3.00 15.12
N MET A 195 41.94 -4.22 15.07
CA MET A 195 42.22 -5.21 14.02
C MET A 195 41.89 -4.71 12.61
N MET A 196 40.93 -3.78 12.49
CA MET A 196 40.51 -3.19 11.22
C MET A 196 41.14 -1.83 10.93
N GLU A 197 42.10 -1.40 11.75
CA GLU A 197 42.81 -0.12 11.63
C GLU A 197 41.87 1.09 11.48
N VAL A 198 40.82 1.12 12.30
CA VAL A 198 39.82 2.18 12.28
C VAL A 198 40.39 3.43 12.95
N LYS A 199 40.53 4.52 12.19
CA LYS A 199 40.95 5.82 12.72
C LYS A 199 39.78 6.53 13.37
N VAL A 200 39.66 6.46 14.70
CA VAL A 200 38.66 7.23 15.46
C VAL A 200 39.36 8.43 16.12
N PRO A 201 38.80 9.66 16.05
CA PRO A 201 39.37 10.81 16.72
C PRO A 201 39.44 10.57 18.24
N VAL A 202 40.62 10.82 18.82
CA VAL A 202 40.95 10.58 20.22
C VAL A 202 40.26 11.65 21.07
N PHE A 203 39.07 11.34 21.55
CA PHE A 203 38.38 12.14 22.57
C PHE A 203 38.23 11.33 23.86
N PRO A 204 38.19 11.98 25.05
CA PRO A 204 38.11 11.31 26.35
C PRO A 204 36.89 10.38 26.53
N LYS A 205 35.89 10.47 25.64
CA LYS A 205 34.76 9.56 25.53
C LYS A 205 34.59 9.13 24.08
N ILE A 206 35.22 8.02 23.69
CA ILE A 206 34.95 7.40 22.39
C ILE A 206 33.51 6.88 22.40
N TYR A 207 32.67 7.44 21.54
CA TYR A 207 31.28 7.02 21.46
C TYR A 207 31.16 5.75 20.63
N ARG A 208 30.40 4.77 21.14
CA ARG A 208 30.11 3.48 20.47
C ARG A 208 29.74 3.62 18.98
N HIS A 209 29.04 4.69 18.61
CA HIS A 209 28.66 4.93 17.22
C HIS A 209 29.84 5.27 16.31
N GLN A 210 30.88 5.95 16.81
CA GLN A 210 32.07 6.29 16.02
C GLN A 210 32.84 5.02 15.64
N LEU A 211 33.02 4.10 16.58
CA LEU A 211 33.64 2.80 16.34
C LEU A 211 32.87 1.96 15.31
N ILE A 212 31.54 1.88 15.47
CA ILE A 212 30.67 1.15 14.52
C ILE A 212 30.73 1.79 13.13
N THR A 213 30.74 3.12 13.05
CA THR A 213 30.81 3.84 11.77
C THR A 213 32.11 3.55 11.05
N GLY A 214 33.25 3.63 11.74
CA GLY A 214 34.54 3.33 11.14
C GLY A 214 34.74 1.86 10.76
N ILE A 215 34.18 0.91 11.52
CA ILE A 215 34.13 -0.52 11.12
C ILE A 215 33.32 -0.70 9.82
N LEU A 216 32.23 0.06 9.65
CA LEU A 216 31.41 0.00 8.44
C LEU A 216 32.14 0.60 7.24
N GLU A 217 32.83 1.73 7.40
CA GLU A 217 33.65 2.34 6.36
C GLU A 217 34.73 1.37 5.87
N LYS A 218 35.44 0.70 6.79
CA LYS A 218 36.43 -0.32 6.46
C LYS A 218 35.84 -1.55 5.76
N ARG A 219 34.55 -1.81 5.91
CA ARG A 219 33.81 -2.87 5.21
C ARG A 219 33.19 -2.41 3.89
N GLY A 220 33.54 -1.22 3.40
CA GLY A 220 33.11 -0.68 2.10
C GLY A 220 31.72 -0.05 2.11
N TYR A 221 31.13 0.23 3.28
CA TYR A 221 29.86 0.95 3.35
C TYR A 221 30.09 2.45 3.26
N GLU A 222 29.38 3.11 2.34
CA GLU A 222 29.39 4.57 2.26
C GLU A 222 28.69 5.18 3.49
N ILE A 223 29.43 6.03 4.21
CA ILE A 223 28.93 6.78 5.36
C ILE A 223 28.88 8.26 5.02
N THR A 224 27.67 8.72 4.71
CA THR A 224 27.30 10.13 4.70
C THR A 224 26.98 10.64 6.12
N SER A 225 26.92 11.97 6.29
CA SER A 225 26.45 12.61 7.53
C SER A 225 25.05 12.11 7.95
N ARG A 226 24.16 11.91 6.97
CA ARG A 226 22.80 11.38 7.19
C ARG A 226 22.79 9.93 7.69
N THR A 227 23.65 9.07 7.12
CA THR A 227 23.78 7.67 7.57
C THR A 227 24.45 7.56 8.93
N SER A 228 25.45 8.40 9.21
CA SER A 228 26.09 8.48 10.54
C SER A 228 25.07 8.85 11.63
N TYR A 229 24.23 9.87 11.38
CA TYR A 229 23.14 10.23 12.28
C TYR A 229 22.13 9.10 12.48
N ALA A 230 21.79 8.37 11.42
CA ALA A 230 20.90 7.21 11.50
C ALA A 230 21.48 6.07 12.34
N ILE A 231 22.77 5.76 12.18
CA ILE A 231 23.51 4.76 12.99
C ILE A 231 23.48 5.15 14.46
N LYS A 232 23.82 6.41 14.78
CA LYS A 232 23.76 6.93 16.15
C LYS A 232 22.38 6.73 16.78
N ARG A 233 21.31 7.13 16.08
CA ARG A 233 19.91 6.97 16.52
C ARG A 233 19.48 5.51 16.68
N MET A 234 20.04 4.59 15.89
CA MET A 234 19.79 3.15 16.05
C MET A 234 20.43 2.59 17.32
N ILE A 235 21.68 2.97 17.59
CA ILE A 235 22.42 2.52 18.78
C ILE A 235 21.77 3.07 20.06
N GLU A 236 21.36 4.34 20.05
CA GLU A 236 20.63 4.97 21.17
C GLU A 236 19.30 4.27 21.46
N ARG A 237 18.52 3.95 20.41
CA ARG A 237 17.26 3.21 20.57
C ARG A 237 17.48 1.80 21.12
N TYR A 238 18.51 1.10 20.63
CA TYR A 238 18.86 -0.23 21.12
C TYR A 238 19.26 -0.21 22.61
N THR A 239 20.12 0.73 23.00
CA THR A 239 20.59 0.87 24.39
C THR A 239 19.46 1.28 25.35
N LYS A 240 18.56 2.18 24.94
CA LYS A 240 17.36 2.53 25.71
C LYS A 240 16.44 1.32 25.93
N LYS A 241 16.10 0.59 24.86
CA LYS A 241 15.23 -0.59 24.92
C LYS A 241 15.85 -1.72 25.77
N SER A 242 17.18 -1.91 25.70
CA SER A 242 17.90 -2.87 26.54
C SER A 242 17.83 -2.52 28.03
N LYS A 243 17.92 -1.23 28.39
CA LYS A 243 17.76 -0.77 29.78
C LYS A 243 16.33 -0.97 30.30
N GLU A 244 15.33 -0.67 29.48
CA GLU A 244 13.91 -0.88 29.81
C GLU A 244 13.61 -2.37 30.05
N LEU A 245 14.09 -3.26 29.18
CA LEU A 245 13.92 -4.72 29.34
C LEU A 245 14.62 -5.27 30.60
N LYS A 246 15.76 -4.70 30.99
CA LYS A 246 16.43 -5.05 32.25
C LYS A 246 15.68 -4.56 33.49
N LYS A 247 14.91 -3.46 33.40
CA LYS A 247 14.04 -3.01 34.48
C LYS A 247 12.87 -3.96 34.70
N VAL A 248 12.20 -4.40 33.62
CA VAL A 248 11.05 -5.32 33.72
C VAL A 248 11.43 -6.64 34.40
N ARG A 249 12.60 -7.20 34.08
CA ARG A 249 13.11 -8.43 34.72
C ARG A 249 13.49 -8.31 36.21
N ARG A 250 13.49 -7.11 36.80
CA ARG A 250 13.73 -6.91 38.24
C ARG A 250 12.42 -6.87 39.05
N TYR A 251 11.27 -6.87 38.39
CA TYR A 251 9.93 -6.81 39.01
C TYR A 251 9.10 -8.08 38.74
N THR A 252 9.74 -9.14 38.25
CA THR A 252 9.23 -10.51 38.10
C THR A 252 10.16 -11.42 38.86
#